data_AF-A0A9D2AHA6-F1
#
_entry.id   AF-A0A9D2AHA6-F1
#
_cell.length_a   1.000
_cell.length_b   1.000
_cell.length_c   1.000
_cell.angle_alpha   90.00
_cell.angle_beta   90.00
_cell.angle_gamma   90.00
#
_symmetry.space_group_name_H-M   'P 1'
#
loop_
_entity.id
_entity.type
_entity.pdbx_description
1 polymer ?
#
loop_
_entity_poly.entity_id
_entity_poly.type
_entity_poly.pdbx_seq_one_letter_code
_entity_poly.pdbx_strand_id
1 'polypeptide(L)'
;MSTELPQRQQPRHGKGRITIVCATYNEKYTDALLQNCLDELEAVAPLVRVSVVRVPGAFEVPLMVKRSICGPGVSDDNRPDAVIALGVILRGSTAHADLIGSSITQQLMSIGCDTLVPVIHEVLLLNDEQQAFARCIASTLNRGREAARAAVAMLEVIDAPRVGPLRHSPPRRGTGF
;
A
#
# COMPACT_ATOMS: atom_id res chain seq x y z
N MET A 1 -1.76 -14.29 -8.87
CA MET A 1 -1.91 -12.97 -9.53
C MET A 1 -3.39 -12.66 -9.55
N SER A 2 -3.86 -11.61 -8.89
CA SER A 2 -5.29 -11.24 -8.89
C SER A 2 -5.75 -10.89 -10.32
N THR A 3 -6.94 -11.35 -10.67
CA THR A 3 -7.62 -11.08 -11.95
C THR A 3 -8.58 -9.90 -11.87
N GLU A 4 -8.76 -9.32 -10.67
CA GLU A 4 -9.67 -8.21 -10.40
C GLU A 4 -9.07 -7.25 -9.37
N LEU A 5 -9.50 -5.98 -9.39
CA LEU A 5 -9.15 -5.00 -8.37
C LEU A 5 -9.91 -5.28 -7.07
N PRO A 6 -9.34 -4.98 -5.89
CA PRO A 6 -10.10 -4.97 -4.64
C PRO A 6 -11.36 -4.11 -4.77
N GLN A 7 -12.45 -4.56 -4.14
CA GLN A 7 -13.72 -3.80 -4.13
C GLN A 7 -13.51 -2.42 -3.50
N ARG A 8 -14.21 -1.41 -4.02
CA ARG A 8 -14.26 -0.08 -3.40
C ARG A 8 -15.02 -0.20 -2.07
N GLN A 9 -14.30 -0.07 -0.97
CA GLN A 9 -14.90 0.10 0.35
C GLN A 9 -14.97 1.59 0.67
N GLN A 10 -16.08 2.03 1.26
CA GLN A 10 -16.20 3.38 1.78
C GLN A 10 -15.68 3.38 3.23
N PRO A 11 -14.66 4.19 3.56
CA PRO A 11 -14.12 4.23 4.90
C PRO A 11 -15.20 4.63 5.90
N ARG A 12 -15.41 3.77 6.90
CA ARG A 12 -16.31 4.05 8.04
C ARG A 12 -15.85 5.26 8.84
N HIS A 13 -14.56 5.57 8.79
CA HIS A 13 -13.92 6.73 9.42
C HIS A 13 -13.21 7.56 8.36
N GLY A 14 -13.69 8.78 8.13
CA GLY A 14 -13.17 9.62 7.04
C GLY A 14 -11.78 10.22 7.28
N LYS A 15 -11.15 10.06 8.45
CA LYS A 15 -9.91 10.77 8.77
C LYS A 15 -8.75 9.79 8.89
N GLY A 16 -7.69 10.05 8.13
CA GLY A 16 -6.43 9.32 8.21
C GLY A 16 -5.31 10.11 7.52
N ARG A 17 -4.07 9.69 7.70
CA ARG A 17 -2.88 10.22 7.04
C ARG A 17 -2.22 9.11 6.25
N ILE A 18 -2.11 9.31 4.94
CA ILE A 18 -1.36 8.42 4.07
C ILE A 18 -0.11 9.16 3.58
N THR A 19 1.05 8.52 3.72
CA THR A 19 2.26 8.95 3.02
C THR A 19 2.50 8.04 1.83
N ILE A 20 2.73 8.61 0.66
CA ILE A 20 3.13 7.88 -0.54
C ILE A 20 4.62 8.13 -0.76
N VAL A 21 5.41 7.07 -0.83
CA VAL A 21 6.82 7.12 -1.21
C VAL A 21 6.94 6.54 -2.62
N CYS A 22 7.32 7.36 -3.59
CA CYS A 22 7.37 6.96 -5.00
C CYS A 22 8.76 7.18 -5.60
N ALA A 23 9.32 6.12 -6.17
CA ALA A 23 10.54 6.22 -6.97
C ALA A 23 10.33 7.06 -8.23
N THR A 24 11.36 7.79 -8.67
CA THR A 24 11.33 8.52 -9.95
C THR A 24 11.84 7.66 -11.11
N TYR A 25 12.77 6.73 -10.89
CA TYR A 25 13.24 5.87 -11.98
C TYR A 25 12.09 5.08 -12.65
N ASN A 26 12.10 5.02 -13.99
CA ASN A 26 10.97 4.60 -14.84
C ASN A 26 9.76 5.57 -14.80
N GLU A 27 10.04 6.88 -14.87
CA GLU A 27 9.08 8.00 -14.72
C GLU A 27 7.73 7.78 -15.41
N LYS A 28 7.74 7.40 -16.70
CA LYS A 28 6.52 7.09 -17.48
C LYS A 28 5.54 6.19 -16.72
N TYR A 29 6.05 5.17 -16.04
CA TYR A 29 5.24 4.19 -15.31
C TYR A 29 5.02 4.61 -13.86
N THR A 30 6.04 5.12 -13.16
CA THR A 30 5.91 5.53 -11.76
C THR A 30 5.01 6.74 -11.58
N ASP A 31 5.02 7.70 -12.51
CA ASP A 31 4.13 8.86 -12.49
C ASP A 31 2.68 8.46 -12.77
N ALA A 32 2.47 7.57 -13.75
CA ALA A 32 1.14 7.02 -13.99
C ALA A 32 0.63 6.24 -12.78
N LEU A 33 1.49 5.44 -12.13
CA LEU A 33 1.15 4.67 -10.93
C LEU A 33 0.76 5.61 -9.77
N LEU A 34 1.54 6.67 -9.55
CA LEU A 34 1.27 7.68 -8.53
C LEU A 34 -0.03 8.43 -8.81
N GLN A 35 -0.25 8.90 -10.05
CA GLN A 35 -1.44 9.65 -10.41
C GLN A 35 -2.70 8.79 -10.23
N ASN A 36 -2.69 7.56 -10.72
CA ASN A 36 -3.80 6.63 -10.52
C ASN A 36 -4.08 6.35 -9.03
N CYS A 37 -3.05 6.28 -8.19
CA CYS A 37 -3.20 6.13 -6.74
C CYS A 37 -3.86 7.37 -6.12
N LEU A 38 -3.43 8.58 -6.50
CA LEU A 38 -3.98 9.84 -6.01
C LEU A 38 -5.45 10.01 -6.43
N ASP A 39 -5.77 9.79 -7.70
CA ASP A 39 -7.12 9.91 -8.24
C ASP A 39 -8.09 8.95 -7.53
N GLU A 40 -7.64 7.72 -7.26
CA GLU A 40 -8.47 6.75 -6.56
C GLU A 40 -8.62 7.10 -5.07
N LEU A 41 -7.57 7.57 -4.38
CA LEU A 41 -7.67 8.06 -3.01
C LEU A 41 -8.65 9.24 -2.88
N GLU A 42 -8.61 10.19 -3.82
CA GLU A 42 -9.56 11.31 -3.87
C GLU A 42 -11.00 10.80 -4.03
N ALA A 43 -11.21 9.78 -4.87
CA ALA A 43 -12.53 9.21 -5.11
C ALA A 43 -13.07 8.38 -3.94
N VAL A 44 -12.23 7.57 -3.28
CA VAL A 44 -12.69 6.62 -2.24
C VAL A 44 -12.54 7.15 -0.81
N ALA A 45 -11.63 8.09 -0.57
CA ALA A 45 -11.30 8.59 0.76
C ALA A 45 -10.92 10.09 0.75
N PRO A 46 -11.81 10.99 0.29
CA PRO A 46 -11.52 12.41 0.08
C PRO A 46 -11.11 13.19 1.34
N LEU A 47 -11.36 12.62 2.52
CA LEU A 47 -11.06 13.23 3.81
C LEU A 47 -9.70 12.77 4.40
N VAL A 48 -9.02 11.83 3.73
CA VAL A 48 -7.66 11.40 4.10
C VAL A 48 -6.64 12.45 3.67
N ARG A 49 -5.73 12.80 4.57
CA ARG A 49 -4.59 13.68 4.26
C ARG A 49 -3.51 12.87 3.58
N VAL A 50 -3.16 13.25 2.36
CA VAL A 50 -2.12 12.58 1.57
C VAL A 50 -0.87 13.45 1.51
N SER A 51 0.29 12.83 1.72
CA SER A 51 1.60 13.43 1.50
C SER A 51 2.40 12.57 0.52
N VAL A 52 3.21 13.19 -0.34
CA VAL A 52 4.00 12.48 -1.35
C VAL A 52 5.47 12.81 -1.17
N VAL A 53 6.31 11.77 -1.15
CA VAL A 53 7.76 11.87 -1.13
C VAL A 53 8.32 11.16 -2.36
N ARG A 54 9.13 11.88 -3.14
CA ARG A 54 9.82 11.32 -4.32
C ARG A 54 11.24 10.92 -3.96
N VAL A 55 11.67 9.74 -4.41
CA VAL A 55 13.03 9.20 -4.21
C VAL A 55 13.65 8.80 -5.55
N PRO A 56 14.98 8.81 -5.71
CA PRO A 56 15.60 8.61 -7.02
C PRO A 56 15.33 7.22 -7.62
N GLY A 57 15.37 6.17 -6.80
CA GLY A 57 15.15 4.79 -7.25
C GLY A 57 14.31 3.96 -6.28
N ALA A 58 13.93 2.77 -6.74
CA ALA A 58 13.16 1.82 -5.94
C ALA A 58 13.93 1.37 -4.69
N PHE A 59 15.27 1.35 -4.74
CA PHE A 59 16.12 0.90 -3.65
C PHE A 59 16.08 1.83 -2.44
N GLU A 60 15.81 3.13 -2.64
CA GLU A 60 15.65 4.10 -1.55
C GLU A 60 14.25 4.08 -0.93
N VAL A 61 13.27 3.42 -1.56
CA VAL A 61 11.88 3.40 -1.08
C VAL A 61 11.77 2.84 0.35
N PRO A 62 12.33 1.66 0.71
CA PRO A 62 12.23 1.15 2.08
C PRO A 62 12.82 2.11 3.13
N LEU A 63 13.97 2.73 2.82
CA LEU A 63 14.59 3.71 3.72
C LEU A 63 13.65 4.88 3.97
N MET A 64 13.08 5.45 2.91
CA MET A 64 12.21 6.60 3.02
C MET A 64 10.87 6.25 3.69
N VAL A 65 10.32 5.06 3.43
CA VAL A 65 9.14 4.54 4.16
C VAL A 65 9.41 4.50 5.67
N LYS A 66 10.51 3.87 6.11
CA LYS A 66 10.85 3.82 7.54
C LYS A 66 11.07 5.21 8.13
N ARG A 67 11.74 6.10 7.38
CA ARG A 67 11.95 7.49 7.78
C ARG A 67 10.63 8.26 7.91
N SER A 68 9.66 8.07 7.03
CA SER A 68 8.35 8.73 7.13
C SER A 68 7.56 8.27 8.35
N ILE A 69 7.78 7.05 8.84
CA ILE A 69 7.06 6.48 9.98
C ILE A 69 7.70 6.83 11.34
N CYS A 70 9.03 6.81 11.41
CA CYS A 70 9.76 6.92 12.69
C CYS A 70 11.05 7.75 12.61
N GLY A 71 11.24 8.48 11.52
CA GLY A 71 12.40 9.34 11.33
C GLY A 71 12.36 10.60 12.21
N PRO A 72 13.47 11.36 12.21
CA PRO A 72 13.54 12.63 12.93
C PRO A 72 12.42 13.59 12.50
N GLY A 73 11.74 14.20 13.48
CA GLY A 73 10.64 15.13 13.24
C GLY A 73 9.26 14.47 13.08
N VAL A 74 9.17 13.14 13.15
CA VAL A 74 7.88 12.45 13.23
C VAL A 74 7.36 12.47 14.68
N SER A 75 6.08 12.78 14.83
CA SER A 75 5.31 12.87 16.07
C SER A 75 3.89 12.34 15.81
N ASP A 76 3.08 12.13 16.85
CA ASP A 76 1.73 11.57 16.70
C ASP A 76 0.80 12.43 15.80
N ASP A 77 1.09 13.72 15.66
CA ASP A 77 0.29 14.64 14.83
C ASP A 77 0.57 14.50 13.32
N ASN A 78 1.78 14.09 12.94
CA ASN A 78 2.22 14.00 11.55
C ASN A 78 2.62 12.58 11.10
N ARG A 79 2.66 11.61 12.02
CA ARG A 79 2.94 10.21 11.72
C ARG A 79 1.86 9.66 10.79
N PRO A 80 2.23 8.97 9.69
CA PRO A 80 1.25 8.36 8.80
C PRO A 80 0.55 7.19 9.50
N ASP A 81 -0.75 7.06 9.23
CA ASP A 81 -1.56 5.92 9.68
C ASP A 81 -1.42 4.74 8.69
N ALA A 82 -1.02 5.02 7.43
CA ALA A 82 -0.55 4.03 6.46
C ALA A 82 0.47 4.64 5.48
N VAL A 83 1.33 3.81 4.90
CA VAL A 83 2.29 4.23 3.87
C VAL A 83 2.08 3.41 2.59
N ILE A 84 2.13 4.05 1.44
CA ILE A 84 2.10 3.40 0.13
C ILE A 84 3.48 3.53 -0.52
N ALA A 85 4.11 2.40 -0.81
CA ALA A 85 5.40 2.30 -1.46
C ALA A 85 5.20 2.02 -2.96
N LEU A 86 5.63 2.94 -3.82
CA LEU A 86 5.47 2.87 -5.27
C LEU A 86 6.83 2.85 -5.97
N GLY A 87 6.96 2.02 -6.99
CA GLY A 87 8.12 2.00 -7.87
C GLY A 87 7.99 1.00 -8.99
N VAL A 88 8.84 1.12 -10.02
CA VAL A 88 8.87 0.18 -11.14
C VAL A 88 10.32 -0.21 -11.40
N ILE A 89 10.55 -1.51 -11.47
CA ILE A 89 11.83 -2.14 -11.81
C ILE A 89 11.57 -3.01 -13.03
N LEU A 90 12.22 -2.69 -14.15
CA LEU A 90 12.19 -3.52 -15.34
C LEU A 90 13.41 -4.45 -15.34
N ARG A 91 13.16 -5.74 -15.61
CA ARG A 91 14.21 -6.74 -15.70
C ARG A 91 15.16 -6.42 -16.85
N GLY A 92 16.45 -6.32 -16.52
CA GLY A 92 17.53 -6.15 -17.49
C GLY A 92 18.21 -7.48 -17.86
N SER A 93 19.44 -7.40 -18.34
CA SER A 93 20.26 -8.55 -18.74
C SER A 93 20.95 -9.29 -17.59
N THR A 94 20.88 -8.74 -16.36
CA THR A 94 21.58 -9.27 -15.19
C THR A 94 20.62 -9.57 -14.04
N ALA A 95 21.09 -10.32 -13.04
CA ALA A 95 20.33 -10.64 -11.82
C ALA A 95 20.05 -9.41 -10.92
N HIS A 96 20.53 -8.22 -11.28
CA HIS A 96 20.43 -7.01 -10.47
C HIS A 96 18.97 -6.67 -10.09
N ALA A 97 18.05 -6.77 -11.05
CA ALA A 97 16.63 -6.47 -10.83
C ALA A 97 15.98 -7.41 -9.79
N ASP A 98 16.37 -8.69 -9.78
CA ASP A 98 15.85 -9.67 -8.82
C ASP A 98 16.38 -9.42 -7.41
N LEU A 99 17.68 -9.13 -7.29
CA LEU A 99 18.32 -8.85 -6.02
C LEU A 99 17.72 -7.59 -5.38
N ILE A 100 17.48 -6.54 -6.19
CA ILE A 100 16.80 -5.33 -5.72
C ILE A 100 15.35 -5.63 -5.33
N GLY A 101 14.57 -6.26 -6.21
CA GLY A 101 13.15 -6.51 -5.98
C GLY A 101 12.89 -7.38 -4.74
N SER A 102 13.71 -8.41 -4.52
CA SER A 102 13.63 -9.28 -3.34
C SER A 102 14.00 -8.53 -2.05
N SER A 103 15.10 -7.76 -2.07
CA SER A 103 15.55 -6.97 -0.91
C SER A 103 14.51 -5.93 -0.48
N ILE A 104 13.92 -5.23 -1.45
CA ILE A 104 12.86 -4.23 -1.20
C ILE A 104 11.62 -4.90 -0.60
N THR A 105 11.17 -6.01 -1.19
CA THR A 105 9.98 -6.73 -0.72
C THR A 105 10.14 -7.18 0.73
N GLN A 106 11.30 -7.75 1.08
CA GLN A 106 11.62 -8.17 2.44
C GLN A 106 11.65 -6.99 3.41
N GLN A 107 12.28 -5.88 3.03
CA GLN A 107 12.38 -4.72 3.91
C GLN A 107 11.05 -4.00 4.11
N LEU A 108 10.22 -3.82 3.07
CA LEU A 108 8.91 -3.20 3.24
C LEU A 108 8.02 -4.02 4.18
N MET A 109 8.06 -5.36 4.08
CA MET A 109 7.37 -6.25 5.02
C MET A 109 7.92 -6.06 6.45
N SER A 110 9.24 -6.11 6.64
CA SER A 110 9.86 -5.92 7.96
C SER A 110 9.48 -4.56 8.56
N ILE A 111 9.48 -3.47 7.78
CA ILE A 111 9.12 -2.14 8.26
C ILE A 111 7.68 -2.11 8.77
N GLY A 112 6.74 -2.71 8.03
CA GLY A 112 5.34 -2.77 8.46
C GLY A 112 5.17 -3.55 9.77
N CYS A 113 5.83 -4.69 9.90
CA CYS A 113 5.80 -5.49 11.13
C CYS A 113 6.45 -4.77 12.33
N ASP A 114 7.61 -4.14 12.12
CA ASP A 114 8.36 -3.47 13.19
C ASP A 114 7.63 -2.22 13.70
N THR A 115 7.02 -1.47 12.80
CA THR A 115 6.44 -0.15 13.11
C THR A 115 4.94 -0.19 13.42
N LEU A 116 4.29 -1.32 13.11
CA LEU A 116 2.85 -1.50 13.19
C LEU A 116 2.05 -0.48 12.36
N VAL A 117 2.68 0.09 11.33
CA VAL A 117 2.03 0.94 10.31
C VAL A 117 1.93 0.12 9.02
N PRO A 118 0.73 -0.01 8.41
CA PRO A 118 0.58 -0.68 7.12
C PRO A 118 1.49 -0.08 6.07
N VAL A 119 2.27 -0.93 5.41
CA VAL A 119 3.08 -0.57 4.24
C VAL A 119 2.50 -1.31 3.04
N ILE A 120 1.80 -0.58 2.19
CA ILE A 120 1.24 -1.10 0.94
C ILE A 120 2.36 -1.16 -0.10
N HIS A 121 2.69 -2.36 -0.55
CA HIS A 121 3.82 -2.63 -1.43
C HIS A 121 3.38 -2.74 -2.90
N GLU A 122 3.64 -1.68 -3.67
CA GLU A 122 3.49 -1.65 -5.13
C GLU A 122 4.80 -1.14 -5.78
N VAL A 123 5.94 -1.64 -5.30
CA VAL A 123 7.20 -1.60 -6.04
C VAL A 123 7.25 -2.82 -6.96
N LEU A 124 6.98 -2.60 -8.24
CA LEU A 124 6.73 -3.65 -9.22
C LEU A 124 8.03 -4.11 -9.88
N LEU A 125 8.34 -5.41 -9.76
CA LEU A 125 9.36 -6.07 -10.59
C LEU A 125 8.67 -6.70 -11.81
N LEU A 126 8.96 -6.19 -13.01
CA LEU A 126 8.29 -6.54 -14.26
C LEU A 126 9.29 -6.98 -15.33
N ASN A 127 8.85 -7.83 -16.25
CA ASN A 127 9.74 -8.38 -17.27
C ASN A 127 9.92 -7.45 -18.48
N ASP A 128 8.92 -6.64 -18.80
CA ASP A 128 8.89 -5.84 -20.02
C ASP A 128 7.94 -4.63 -19.91
N GLU A 129 8.00 -3.76 -20.94
CA GLU A 129 7.15 -2.57 -21.01
C GLU A 129 5.66 -2.87 -21.18
N GLN A 130 5.28 -4.02 -21.75
CA GLN A 130 3.88 -4.38 -21.93
C GLN A 130 3.24 -4.66 -20.58
N GLN A 131 3.96 -5.39 -19.71
CA GLN A 131 3.57 -5.58 -18.32
C GLN A 131 3.53 -4.25 -17.56
N ALA A 132 4.52 -3.38 -17.75
CA ALA A 132 4.56 -2.06 -17.11
C ALA A 132 3.35 -1.20 -17.50
N PHE A 133 3.01 -1.16 -18.79
CA PHE A 133 1.81 -0.48 -19.28
C PHE A 133 0.54 -1.06 -18.66
N ALA A 134 0.38 -2.40 -18.69
CA ALA A 134 -0.80 -3.07 -18.16
C ALA A 134 -1.01 -2.83 -16.66
N ARG A 135 0.07 -2.70 -15.88
CA ARG A 135 -0.01 -2.55 -14.42
C ARG A 135 -0.05 -1.10 -13.95
N CYS A 136 0.53 -0.17 -14.70
CA CYS A 136 0.66 1.23 -14.24
C CYS A 136 -0.28 2.20 -14.97
N ILE A 137 -0.62 1.93 -16.23
CA ILE A 137 -1.32 2.89 -17.12
C ILE A 137 -2.71 2.39 -17.50
N ALA A 138 -2.83 1.10 -17.86
CA ALA A 138 -4.10 0.56 -18.32
C ALA A 138 -5.22 0.72 -17.29
N SER A 139 -6.47 0.79 -17.78
CA SER A 139 -7.64 0.98 -16.93
C SER A 139 -7.94 -0.24 -16.05
N THR A 140 -7.63 -1.44 -16.53
CA THR A 140 -7.83 -2.70 -15.84
C THR A 140 -6.57 -3.10 -15.06
N LEU A 141 -6.75 -3.63 -13.84
CA LEU A 141 -5.65 -4.13 -12.99
C LEU A 141 -4.54 -3.12 -12.68
N ASN A 142 -4.92 -1.85 -12.60
CA ASN A 142 -4.02 -0.76 -12.27
C ASN A 142 -3.58 -0.83 -10.80
N ARG A 143 -2.28 -1.02 -10.61
CA ARG A 143 -1.67 -1.21 -9.29
C ARG A 143 -1.70 0.02 -8.41
N GLY A 144 -1.76 1.23 -9.00
CA GLY A 144 -1.89 2.47 -8.23
C GLY A 144 -3.25 2.55 -7.54
N ARG A 145 -4.33 2.21 -8.28
CA ARG A 145 -5.68 2.16 -7.71
C ARG A 145 -5.84 1.02 -6.69
N GLU A 146 -5.21 -0.11 -6.95
CA GLU A 146 -5.15 -1.21 -5.97
C GLU A 146 -4.47 -0.77 -4.68
N ALA A 147 -3.33 -0.07 -4.77
CA ALA A 147 -2.61 0.46 -3.61
C ALA A 147 -3.48 1.40 -2.77
N ALA A 148 -4.17 2.34 -3.43
CA ALA A 148 -5.08 3.27 -2.78
C ALA A 148 -6.18 2.54 -1.99
N ARG A 149 -6.87 1.59 -2.63
CA ARG A 149 -7.94 0.82 -2.00
C ARG A 149 -7.43 -0.05 -0.86
N ALA A 150 -6.27 -0.68 -1.04
CA ALA A 150 -5.65 -1.50 0.00
C ALA A 150 -5.25 -0.65 1.22
N ALA A 151 -4.71 0.55 1.01
CA ALA A 151 -4.38 1.47 2.09
C ALA A 151 -5.62 1.87 2.90
N VAL A 152 -6.70 2.27 2.22
CA VAL A 152 -7.96 2.66 2.87
C VAL A 152 -8.57 1.48 3.65
N ALA A 153 -8.59 0.29 3.05
CA ALA A 153 -9.07 -0.91 3.72
C ALA A 153 -8.23 -1.25 4.98
N MET A 154 -6.91 -1.05 4.94
CA MET A 154 -6.05 -1.28 6.09
C MET A 154 -6.27 -0.26 7.21
N LEU A 155 -6.57 1.00 6.89
CA LEU A 155 -6.98 1.98 7.89
C LEU A 155 -8.25 1.51 8.62
N GLU A 156 -9.25 1.00 7.88
CA GLU A 156 -10.46 0.45 8.50
C GLU A 156 -10.17 -0.75 9.41
N VAL A 157 -9.27 -1.65 9.03
CA VAL A 157 -8.91 -2.83 9.83
C VAL A 157 -8.22 -2.45 11.13
N ILE A 158 -7.33 -1.46 11.10
CA ILE A 158 -6.59 -1.02 12.29
C ILE A 158 -7.47 -0.21 13.23
N ASP A 159 -8.38 0.61 12.70
CA ASP A 159 -9.33 1.37 13.50
C ASP A 159 -10.50 0.52 14.02
N ALA A 160 -10.75 -0.65 13.43
CA ALA A 160 -11.84 -1.50 13.83
C ALA A 160 -11.73 -1.90 15.31
N PRO A 161 -12.81 -1.76 16.10
CA PRO A 161 -12.81 -2.21 17.48
C PRO A 161 -12.53 -3.72 17.48
N ARG A 162 -11.53 -4.14 18.26
CA ARG A 162 -11.18 -5.55 18.40
C ARG A 162 -12.43 -6.32 18.82
N VAL A 163 -12.98 -7.11 17.91
CA VAL A 163 -14.13 -7.98 18.21
C VAL A 163 -13.65 -8.96 19.27
N GLY A 164 -14.21 -8.86 20.46
CA GLY A 164 -13.93 -9.81 21.55
C GLY A 164 -14.21 -11.25 21.11
N PRO A 165 -13.68 -12.26 21.81
CA PRO A 165 -13.85 -13.66 21.41
C PRO A 165 -15.32 -13.97 21.15
N LEU A 166 -15.58 -14.64 20.02
CA LEU A 166 -16.92 -15.10 19.64
C LEU A 166 -17.53 -15.80 20.85
N ARG A 167 -18.54 -15.19 21.48
CA ARG A 167 -19.27 -15.83 22.56
C ARG A 167 -19.96 -17.04 21.95
N HIS A 168 -19.42 -18.23 22.21
CA HIS A 168 -20.12 -19.47 21.94
C HIS A 168 -21.41 -19.43 22.75
N SER A 169 -22.55 -19.24 22.08
CA SER A 169 -23.85 -19.48 22.68
C SER A 169 -23.86 -20.95 23.16
N PRO A 170 -24.16 -21.23 24.43
CA PRO A 170 -24.22 -22.61 24.88
C PRO A 170 -25.28 -23.36 24.06
N PRO A 171 -25.10 -24.66 23.80
CA PRO A 171 -26.08 -25.45 23.08
C PRO A 171 -27.42 -25.31 23.79
N ARG A 172 -28.47 -24.92 23.04
CA ARG A 172 -29.84 -24.89 23.56
C ARG A 172 -30.13 -26.27 24.11
N ARG A 173 -30.25 -26.40 25.44
CA ARG A 173 -30.74 -27.63 26.06
C ARG A 173 -32.11 -27.89 25.45
N GLY A 174 -32.20 -28.93 24.62
CA GLY A 174 -33.47 -29.41 24.11
C GLY A 174 -34.36 -29.72 25.29
N THR A 175 -35.49 -29.03 25.38
CA THR A 175 -36.60 -29.44 26.22
C THR A 175 -37.16 -30.71 25.60
N GLY A 176 -36.67 -31.86 26.09
CA GLY A 176 -37.33 -33.13 25.85
C GLY A 176 -38.61 -33.18 26.68
N PHE A 177 -39.74 -33.24 25.99
CA PHE A 177 -40.99 -33.88 26.42
C PHE A 177 -41.69 -34.39 25.15
#